data_AF-W4UUJ4-F1
#
_entry.id   AF-W4UUJ4-F1
#
_cell.length_a   1.000
_cell.length_b   1.000
_cell.length_c   1.000
_cell.angle_alpha   90.00
_cell.angle_beta   90.00
_cell.angle_gamma   90.00
#
_symmetry.space_group_name_H-M   'P 1'
#
loop_
_entity.id
_entity.type
_entity.pdbx_description
1 polymer ?
#
loop_
_entity_poly.entity_id
_entity_poly.type
_entity_poly.pdbx_seq_one_letter_code
_entity_poly.pdbx_strand_id
1 'polypeptide(L)'
;MIAGNNNYPSSVSGVGTEYLEIRQLSVENGEMFTEADIQASAKVCVIGKTIVDNLFPDGKDPVGKVIRFNQIPFRVVGVLKAKGYNSMGMDQDAVVLAPYTTVMKRLLAVTYLQGI
;
A
#
# COMPACT_ATOMS: atom_id res chain seq x y z
N MET A 1 -1.76 -7.81 8.07
CA MET A 1 -1.25 -8.18 6.72
C MET A 1 -0.38 -9.41 6.84
N ILE A 2 -0.30 -10.22 5.78
CA ILE A 2 0.49 -11.46 5.78
C ILE A 2 1.29 -11.59 4.47
N ALA A 3 2.57 -11.93 4.59
CA ALA A 3 3.43 -12.35 3.48
C ALA A 3 4.19 -13.62 3.89
N GLY A 4 3.80 -14.78 3.33
CA GLY A 4 4.34 -16.06 3.77
C GLY A 4 4.03 -16.33 5.25
N ASN A 5 5.07 -16.52 6.07
CA ASN A 5 4.96 -16.69 7.52
C ASN A 5 5.00 -15.37 8.32
N ASN A 6 5.27 -14.23 7.67
CA ASN A 6 5.40 -12.95 8.35
C ASN A 6 4.06 -12.23 8.41
N ASN A 7 3.77 -11.59 9.54
CA ASN A 7 2.58 -10.77 9.71
C ASN A 7 2.94 -9.40 10.29
N TYR A 8 2.17 -8.39 9.91
CA TYR A 8 2.29 -7.05 10.46
C TYR A 8 0.93 -6.34 10.46
N PRO A 9 0.51 -5.72 11.57
CA PRO A 9 -0.71 -4.94 11.61
C PRO A 9 -0.50 -3.59 10.91
N SER A 10 -1.22 -3.35 9.81
CA SER A 10 -1.31 -2.04 9.18
C SER A 10 -2.65 -1.95 8.42
N SER A 11 -3.10 -0.72 8.21
CA SER A 11 -4.28 -0.37 7.44
C SER A 11 -3.95 -0.12 5.98
N VAL A 12 -4.92 -0.39 5.10
CA VAL A 12 -4.81 -0.07 3.67
C VAL A 12 -5.53 1.24 3.42
N SER A 13 -4.81 2.21 2.85
CA SER A 13 -5.39 3.47 2.40
C SER A 13 -5.76 3.36 0.92
N GLY A 14 -7.04 3.62 0.64
CA GLY A 14 -7.53 3.78 -0.73
C GLY A 14 -7.21 5.18 -1.22
N VAL A 15 -6.36 5.29 -2.24
CA VAL A 15 -5.89 6.59 -2.76
C VAL A 15 -5.92 6.64 -4.28
N GLY A 16 -5.89 7.85 -4.83
CA GLY A 16 -5.67 8.13 -6.26
C GLY A 16 -4.20 8.22 -6.61
N THR A 17 -3.89 8.43 -7.90
CA THR A 17 -2.51 8.56 -8.37
C THR A 17 -1.82 9.84 -7.88
N GLU A 18 -2.57 10.91 -7.63
CA GLU A 18 -2.02 12.20 -7.15
C GLU A 18 -1.58 12.20 -5.68
N TYR A 19 -1.88 11.12 -4.93
CA TYR A 19 -1.61 11.07 -3.49
C TYR A 19 -0.12 11.20 -3.16
N LEU A 20 0.76 10.64 -3.98
CA LEU A 20 2.21 10.71 -3.77
C LEU A 20 2.72 12.14 -3.86
N GLU A 21 2.23 12.92 -4.84
CA GLU A 21 2.57 14.33 -4.99
C GLU A 21 2.08 15.15 -3.79
N ILE A 22 0.81 14.97 -3.41
CA ILE A 22 0.19 15.68 -2.28
C ILE A 22 0.93 15.40 -0.96
N ARG A 23 1.38 14.16 -0.75
CA ARG A 23 2.10 13.74 0.46
C ARG A 23 3.62 13.88 0.36
N GLN A 24 4.14 14.36 -0.78
CA GLN A 24 5.57 14.42 -1.06
C GLN A 24 6.25 13.08 -0.78
N LEU A 25 5.68 12.03 -1.35
CA LEU A 25 6.20 10.66 -1.35
C LEU A 25 6.76 10.36 -2.73
N SER A 26 7.79 9.51 -2.78
CA SER A 26 8.40 9.05 -4.04
C SER A 26 8.58 7.54 -4.00
N VAL A 27 8.54 6.90 -5.16
CA VAL A 27 8.77 5.47 -5.31
C VAL A 27 10.28 5.24 -5.38
N GLU A 28 10.79 4.32 -4.55
CA GLU A 28 12.19 3.89 -4.54
C GLU A 28 12.42 2.69 -5.46
N ASN A 29 11.48 1.74 -5.49
CA ASN A 29 11.53 0.56 -6.35
C ASN A 29 10.15 0.27 -6.96
N GLY A 30 10.12 -0.19 -8.21
CA GLY A 30 8.90 -0.40 -8.97
C GLY A 30 8.22 0.91 -9.37
N GLU A 31 6.89 0.90 -9.43
CA GLU A 31 6.10 2.02 -9.93
C GLU A 31 4.82 2.24 -9.09
N MET A 32 4.25 3.44 -9.23
CA MET A 32 2.91 3.72 -8.72
C MET A 32 1.85 3.00 -9.58
N PHE A 33 0.72 2.62 -8.98
CA PHE A 33 -0.41 2.12 -9.78
C PHE A 33 -1.00 3.21 -10.66
N THR A 34 -1.62 2.80 -11.76
CA THR A 34 -2.09 3.71 -12.82
C THR A 34 -3.57 4.06 -12.67
N GLU A 35 -4.03 5.06 -13.44
CA GLU A 35 -5.46 5.34 -13.57
C GLU A 35 -6.23 4.12 -14.11
N ALA A 36 -5.63 3.34 -15.01
CA ALA A 36 -6.24 2.10 -15.49
C ALA A 36 -6.43 1.06 -14.37
N ASP A 37 -5.48 0.96 -13.43
CA ASP A 37 -5.60 0.10 -12.25
C ASP A 37 -6.75 0.55 -11.34
N ILE A 38 -6.94 1.86 -11.20
CA ILE A 38 -8.07 2.45 -10.47
C ILE A 38 -9.39 2.07 -11.14
N GLN A 39 -9.53 2.32 -12.44
CA GLN A 39 -10.76 2.00 -13.17
C GLN A 39 -11.07 0.49 -13.15
N ALA A 40 -10.05 -0.36 -13.23
CA ALA A 40 -10.20 -1.82 -13.17
C ALA A 40 -10.46 -2.37 -11.75
N SER A 41 -10.38 -1.55 -10.71
CA SER A 41 -10.33 -2.01 -9.31
C SER A 41 -9.26 -3.10 -9.13
N ALA A 42 -8.07 -2.86 -9.70
CA ALA A 42 -6.97 -3.81 -9.69
C ALA A 42 -6.48 -4.04 -8.26
N LYS A 43 -6.18 -5.31 -7.95
CA LYS A 43 -5.63 -5.73 -6.65
C LYS A 43 -4.11 -5.54 -6.63
N VAL A 44 -3.69 -4.29 -6.75
CA VAL A 44 -2.30 -3.85 -6.70
C VAL A 44 -2.10 -2.90 -5.53
N CYS A 45 -0.88 -2.86 -4.99
CA CYS A 45 -0.54 -1.95 -3.90
C CYS A 45 0.89 -1.44 -3.98
N VAL A 46 1.11 -0.27 -3.40
CA VAL A 46 2.42 0.31 -3.12
C VAL A 46 2.60 0.32 -1.61
N ILE A 47 3.78 -0.08 -1.13
CA ILE A 47 4.04 -0.25 0.30
C ILE A 47 5.19 0.63 0.79
N GLY A 48 5.11 1.10 2.03
CA GLY A 48 6.19 1.86 2.67
C GLY A 48 7.29 0.97 3.26
N LYS A 49 8.39 1.60 3.64
CA LYS A 49 9.62 0.92 4.08
C LYS A 49 9.40 0.05 5.33
N THR A 50 8.67 0.54 6.34
CA THR A 50 8.33 -0.24 7.54
C THR A 50 7.59 -1.53 7.18
N ILE A 51 6.71 -1.49 6.17
CA ILE A 51 5.98 -2.70 5.73
C ILE A 51 6.93 -3.70 5.06
N VAL A 52 7.88 -3.22 4.26
CA VAL A 52 8.92 -4.07 3.66
C VAL A 52 9.74 -4.75 4.74
N ASP A 53 10.25 -3.99 5.72
CA ASP A 53 11.15 -4.50 6.74
C ASP A 53 10.49 -5.58 7.63
N ASN A 54 9.18 -5.45 7.88
CA ASN A 54 8.43 -6.43 8.66
C ASN A 54 7.97 -7.66 7.86
N LEU A 55 7.59 -7.49 6.59
CA LEU A 55 7.04 -8.60 5.79
C LEU A 55 8.12 -9.34 4.98
N PHE A 56 9.23 -8.69 4.66
CA PHE A 56 10.33 -9.21 3.85
C PHE A 56 11.70 -9.03 4.56
N PRO A 57 11.86 -9.51 5.81
CA PRO A 57 13.08 -9.29 6.60
C PRO A 57 14.34 -9.92 5.98
N ASP A 58 14.18 -10.93 5.12
CA ASP A 58 15.28 -11.57 4.39
C ASP A 58 15.88 -10.69 3.26
N GLY A 59 15.40 -9.45 3.09
CA GLY A 59 15.85 -8.55 2.02
C GLY A 59 15.38 -8.95 0.62
N LYS A 60 14.38 -9.83 0.51
CA LYS A 60 13.77 -10.22 -0.77
C LYS A 60 13.06 -9.02 -1.39
N ASP A 61 13.23 -8.84 -2.70
CA ASP A 61 12.50 -7.80 -3.43
C ASP A 61 10.97 -8.03 -3.29
N PRO A 62 10.25 -7.08 -2.69
CA PRO A 62 8.80 -7.19 -2.52
C PRO A 62 8.05 -6.93 -3.83
N VAL A 63 8.64 -6.24 -4.82
CA VAL A 63 7.95 -5.92 -6.08
C VAL A 63 7.61 -7.21 -6.83
N GLY A 64 6.37 -7.30 -7.31
CA GLY A 64 5.81 -8.49 -7.95
C GLY A 64 5.34 -9.58 -6.98
N LYS A 65 5.67 -9.49 -5.67
CA LYS A 65 5.17 -10.44 -4.67
C LYS A 65 3.72 -10.13 -4.30
N VAL A 66 3.07 -11.13 -3.73
CA VAL A 66 1.70 -11.01 -3.24
C VAL A 66 1.71 -10.92 -1.72
N ILE A 67 1.04 -9.90 -1.20
CA ILE A 67 0.73 -9.77 0.22
C ILE A 67 -0.79 -9.86 0.42
N ARG A 68 -1.22 -10.32 1.59
CA ARG A 68 -2.64 -10.52 1.89
C ARG A 68 -3.16 -9.53 2.93
N PHE A 69 -4.30 -8.93 2.63
CA PHE A 69 -5.08 -8.06 3.50
C PHE A 69 -6.44 -8.71 3.74
N ASN A 70 -6.77 -9.08 4.98
CA ASN A 70 -8.01 -9.80 5.31
C ASN A 70 -8.29 -10.96 4.33
N GLN A 71 -7.27 -11.79 4.05
CA GLN A 71 -7.30 -12.91 3.10
C GLN A 71 -7.37 -12.53 1.61
N ILE A 72 -7.48 -11.24 1.27
CA ILE A 72 -7.51 -10.76 -0.10
C ILE A 72 -6.06 -10.54 -0.60
N PRO A 73 -5.64 -11.17 -1.71
CA PRO A 73 -4.31 -11.02 -2.25
C PRO A 73 -4.19 -9.72 -3.06
N PHE A 74 -3.11 -8.98 -2.80
CA PHE A 74 -2.70 -7.81 -3.56
C PHE A 74 -1.25 -8.01 -4.04
N ARG A 75 -0.99 -7.65 -5.29
CA ARG A 75 0.37 -7.65 -5.86
C ARG A 75 1.05 -6.32 -5.53
N VAL A 76 2.25 -6.40 -4.96
CA VAL A 76 3.09 -5.22 -4.75
C VAL A 76 3.63 -4.75 -6.10
N VAL A 77 3.38 -3.50 -6.46
CA VAL A 77 3.87 -2.88 -7.71
C VAL A 77 4.95 -1.84 -7.48
N GLY A 78 5.04 -1.31 -6.25
CA GLY A 78 6.07 -0.36 -5.89
C GLY A 78 6.34 -0.30 -4.39
N VAL A 79 7.49 0.27 -4.05
CA VAL A 79 7.95 0.54 -2.69
C VAL A 79 8.25 2.02 -2.57
N LEU A 80 7.72 2.67 -1.53
CA LEU A 80 8.01 4.07 -1.27
C LEU A 80 9.38 4.24 -0.64
N LYS A 81 10.06 5.32 -1.03
CA LYS A 81 11.26 5.81 -0.35
C LYS A 81 10.91 6.16 1.09
N ALA A 82 11.77 5.74 2.01
CA ALA A 82 11.60 6.03 3.43
C ALA A 82 11.54 7.55 3.70
N LYS A 83 10.52 7.95 4.45
CA LYS A 83 10.31 9.31 4.95
C LYS A 83 10.57 9.40 6.47
N GLY A 84 10.54 8.26 7.16
CA GLY A 84 10.76 8.15 8.60
C GLY A 84 9.63 8.74 9.43
N TYR A 85 9.97 9.17 10.64
CA TYR A 85 9.01 9.69 11.60
C TYR A 85 8.83 11.21 11.45
N ASN A 86 7.60 11.70 11.61
CA ASN A 86 7.35 13.13 11.68
C ASN A 86 7.63 13.69 13.10
N SER A 87 7.52 15.01 13.28
CA SER A 87 7.75 15.69 14.57
C SER A 87 6.81 15.26 15.69
N MET A 88 5.72 14.57 15.38
CA MET A 88 4.78 13.98 16.35
C MET A 88 5.11 12.52 16.68
N GLY A 89 6.23 11.99 16.16
CA GLY A 89 6.64 10.61 16.37
C GLY A 89 5.81 9.57 15.60
N MET A 90 5.04 9.99 14.60
CA MET A 90 4.26 9.07 13.77
C MET A 90 5.13 8.51 12.64
N ASP A 91 5.12 7.18 12.50
CA ASP A 91 5.78 6.47 11.40
C ASP A 91 5.06 6.77 10.08
N GLN A 92 5.74 7.43 9.14
CA GLN A 92 5.18 7.73 7.82
C GLN A 92 5.43 6.61 6.81
N ASP A 93 6.20 5.59 7.18
CA ASP A 93 6.58 4.47 6.33
C ASP A 93 5.75 3.20 6.62
N ALA A 94 4.95 3.20 7.70
CA ALA A 94 3.99 2.15 8.04
C ALA A 94 2.69 2.21 7.21
N VAL A 95 2.82 2.44 5.89
CA VAL A 95 1.70 2.69 4.99
C VAL A 95 1.55 1.63 3.90
N VAL A 96 0.31 1.35 3.53
CA VAL A 96 -0.05 0.60 2.31
C VAL A 96 -1.04 1.42 1.52
N LEU A 97 -0.68 1.71 0.27
CA LEU A 97 -1.51 2.44 -0.68
C LEU A 97 -2.05 1.47 -1.73
N ALA A 98 -3.35 1.53 -1.98
CA ALA A 98 -4.01 0.78 -3.05
C ALA A 98 -5.04 1.68 -3.75
N PRO A 99 -5.49 1.33 -4.97
CA PRO A 99 -6.54 2.09 -5.64
C PRO A 99 -7.78 2.25 -4.75
N TYR A 100 -8.30 3.47 -4.61
CA TYR A 100 -9.46 3.73 -3.76
C TYR A 100 -10.68 2.87 -4.14
N THR A 101 -10.90 2.67 -5.44
CA THR A 101 -11.94 1.79 -5.99
C THR A 101 -11.79 0.35 -5.49
N THR A 102 -10.57 -0.17 -5.45
CA THR A 102 -10.26 -1.51 -4.94
C THR A 102 -10.51 -1.61 -3.45
N VAL A 103 -10.07 -0.63 -2.66
CA VAL A 103 -10.27 -0.63 -1.20
C VAL A 103 -11.75 -0.59 -0.85
N MET A 104 -12.51 0.31 -1.48
CA MET A 104 -13.96 0.39 -1.31
C MET A 104 -14.66 -0.93 -1.65
N LYS A 105 -14.40 -1.45 -2.84
CA LYS A 105 -15.08 -2.64 -3.37
C LYS A 105 -14.68 -3.94 -2.68
N ARG A 106 -13.42 -4.06 -2.25
CA ARG A 106 -12.86 -5.34 -1.76
C ARG A 106 -12.67 -5.39 -0.25
N LEU A 107 -12.32 -4.28 0.40
CA LEU A 107 -12.01 -4.27 1.83
C LEU A 107 -13.19 -3.75 2.66
N LEU A 108 -13.86 -2.70 2.19
CA LEU A 108 -14.96 -2.08 2.93
C LEU A 108 -16.34 -2.63 2.54
N ALA A 109 -16.45 -3.29 1.38
CA ALA A 109 -17.72 -3.75 0.81
C ALA A 109 -18.77 -2.63 0.67
N VAL A 110 -18.32 -1.38 0.51
CA VAL A 110 -19.16 -0.20 0.27
C VAL A 110 -18.83 0.39 -1.10
N THR A 111 -19.83 0.95 -1.78
CA THR A 111 -19.68 1.58 -3.11
C THR A 111 -19.78 3.11 -3.04
N TYR A 112 -19.63 3.69 -1.84
CA TYR A 112 -19.69 5.14 -1.64
C TYR A 112 -18.50 5.65 -0.81
N LEU A 113 -18.12 6.91 -1.04
CA LEU A 113 -17.16 7.65 -0.23
C LEU A 113 -17.77 7.91 1.15
N GLN A 114 -17.24 7.28 2.19
CA GLN A 114 -17.54 7.68 3.56
C GLN A 114 -16.63 8.86 3.89
N GLY A 115 -17.18 10.08 3.77
CA GLY A 115 -16.51 11.30 4.20
C GLY A 115 -16.36 11.35 5.71
N ILE A 116 -15.22 11.87 6.17
CA ILE A 116 -15.07 12.46 7.51
C ILE A 116 -15.31 13.95 7.43
#